data_AF-A0A0F9WKU7-F1
#
_entry.id   AF-A0A0F9WKU7-F1
#
_cell.length_a   1.000
_cell.length_b   1.000
_cell.length_c   1.000
_cell.angle_alpha   90.00
_cell.angle_beta   90.00
_cell.angle_gamma   90.00
#
_symmetry.space_group_name_H-M   'P 1'
#
loop_
_entity.id
_entity.type
_entity.pdbx_description
1 polymer ?
#
loop_
_entity_poly.entity_id
_entity_poly.type
_entity_poly.pdbx_seq_one_letter_code
_entity_poly.pdbx_strand_id
1 'polypeptide(L)'
;MLVMVKIASLNPIDYKLVEGHLIEMVTLDFPSTIGFDVSGVVVEKGANVENFEVGDEVYARVPQEQMGTVAEYVAVNNGVVAKKPVNCSFEKAAGLPLTGLTAIQALESVGLKKEDRVLIHAGSVVLRFSMLRLKARLYIRLPAPKM
;
A
#
# COMPACT_ATOMS: atom_id res chain seq x y z
N MET A 1 8.18 -8.02 -13.62
CA MET A 1 7.06 -8.88 -14.07
C MET A 1 5.90 -8.00 -14.48
N LEU A 2 5.02 -8.46 -15.35
CA LEU A 2 3.83 -7.72 -15.77
C LEU A 2 2.61 -8.24 -15.02
N VAL A 3 1.84 -7.31 -14.46
CA VAL A 3 0.62 -7.60 -13.71
C VAL A 3 -0.56 -6.98 -14.45
N MET A 4 -1.58 -7.79 -14.75
CA MET A 4 -2.90 -7.30 -15.15
C MET A 4 -3.59 -6.75 -13.90
N VAL A 5 -3.88 -5.46 -13.93
CA VAL A 5 -4.51 -4.75 -12.81
C VAL A 5 -5.95 -5.24 -12.67
N LYS A 6 -6.32 -5.68 -11.45
CA LYS A 6 -7.71 -5.93 -11.09
C LYS A 6 -8.28 -4.75 -10.34
N ILE A 7 -7.53 -4.23 -9.36
CA ILE A 7 -7.90 -3.05 -8.58
C ILE A 7 -6.66 -2.20 -8.34
N ALA A 8 -6.77 -0.90 -8.60
CA ALA A 8 -5.86 0.11 -8.08
C ALA A 8 -6.50 0.84 -6.89
N SER A 9 -5.71 1.20 -5.89
CA SER A 9 -6.20 1.98 -4.75
C SER A 9 -5.58 3.38 -4.77
N LEU A 10 -6.41 4.38 -4.49
CA LEU A 10 -5.99 5.77 -4.38
C LEU A 10 -5.77 6.16 -2.93
N ASN A 11 -4.78 7.02 -2.73
CA ASN A 11 -4.33 7.56 -1.47
C ASN A 11 -4.14 9.09 -1.60
N PRO A 12 -3.99 9.82 -0.49
CA PRO A 12 -3.84 11.26 -0.57
C PRO A 12 -2.65 11.79 -1.36
N ILE A 13 -1.60 10.98 -1.50
CA ILE A 13 -0.44 11.33 -2.33
C ILE A 13 -0.83 11.44 -3.82
N ASP A 14 -1.77 10.62 -4.29
CA ASP A 14 -2.14 10.55 -5.70
C ASP A 14 -2.77 11.86 -6.18
N TYR A 15 -3.78 12.37 -5.46
CA TYR A 15 -4.43 13.64 -5.87
C TYR A 15 -3.51 14.84 -5.63
N LYS A 16 -2.71 14.84 -4.56
CA LYS A 16 -1.74 15.92 -4.30
C LYS A 16 -0.67 16.03 -5.38
N LEU A 17 -0.30 14.90 -5.98
CA LEU A 17 0.63 14.86 -7.10
C LEU A 17 -0.01 15.47 -8.36
N VAL A 18 -1.27 15.12 -8.65
CA VAL A 18 -2.03 15.71 -9.75
C VAL A 18 -2.23 17.22 -9.58
N GLU A 19 -2.45 17.68 -8.35
CA GLU A 19 -2.59 19.11 -8.00
C GLU A 19 -1.26 19.87 -8.02
N GLY A 20 -0.12 19.20 -8.23
CA GLY A 20 1.20 19.82 -8.26
C GLY A 20 1.77 20.18 -6.88
N HIS A 21 1.16 19.72 -5.79
CA HIS A 21 1.62 20.01 -4.43
C HIS A 21 2.95 19.33 -4.04
N LEU A 22 3.47 18.45 -4.89
CA LEU A 22 4.67 17.64 -4.62
C LEU A 22 5.81 17.88 -5.63
N ILE A 23 5.74 18.95 -6.44
CA ILE A 23 6.68 19.22 -7.53
C ILE A 23 8.15 19.39 -7.09
N GLU A 24 8.38 19.81 -5.84
CA GLU A 24 9.73 19.93 -5.28
C GLU A 24 10.31 18.59 -4.79
N MET A 25 9.43 17.59 -4.59
CA MET A 25 9.80 16.28 -4.04
C MET A 25 9.82 15.18 -5.12
N VAL A 26 9.07 15.37 -6.20
CA VAL A 26 8.87 14.36 -7.24
C VAL A 26 9.02 15.02 -8.61
N THR A 27 9.99 14.54 -9.39
CA THR A 27 10.13 14.87 -10.82
C THR A 27 9.23 13.95 -11.63
N LEU A 28 8.43 14.52 -12.54
CA LEU A 28 7.52 13.77 -13.41
C LEU A 28 7.84 14.04 -14.88
N ASP A 29 8.00 12.97 -15.63
CA ASP A 29 8.03 13.02 -17.09
C ASP A 29 6.61 12.87 -17.62
N PHE A 30 6.14 13.84 -18.41
CA PHE A 30 4.78 13.85 -18.94
C PHE A 30 4.72 13.27 -20.37
N PRO A 31 3.64 12.54 -20.72
CA PRO A 31 2.50 12.19 -19.87
C PRO A 31 2.86 11.12 -18.82
N SER A 32 2.30 11.27 -17.61
CA SER A 32 2.55 10.36 -16.48
C SER A 32 1.24 9.75 -15.98
N THR A 33 1.26 8.45 -15.70
CA THR A 33 0.12 7.72 -15.12
C THR A 33 0.22 7.70 -13.60
N ILE A 34 -0.89 7.93 -12.91
CA ILE A 34 -0.95 8.00 -11.44
C ILE A 34 -1.14 6.63 -10.77
N GLY A 35 -1.07 6.61 -9.44
CA GLY A 35 -1.35 5.44 -8.62
C GLY A 35 -0.10 4.70 -8.16
N PHE A 36 -0.15 4.23 -6.92
CA PHE A 36 0.91 3.43 -6.29
C PHE A 36 0.46 2.03 -5.86
N ASP A 37 -0.79 1.88 -5.45
CA ASP A 37 -1.29 0.61 -4.91
C ASP A 37 -2.02 -0.18 -5.98
N VAL A 38 -1.75 -1.49 -6.03
CA VAL A 38 -2.35 -2.42 -6.98
C VAL A 38 -2.61 -3.77 -6.35
N SER A 39 -3.67 -4.43 -6.81
CA SER A 39 -3.81 -5.88 -6.76
C SER A 39 -4.24 -6.40 -8.14
N GLY A 40 -3.73 -7.56 -8.50
CA GLY A 40 -3.86 -8.06 -9.86
C GLY A 40 -3.34 -9.48 -10.04
N VAL A 41 -3.22 -9.87 -11.31
CA VAL A 41 -2.76 -11.21 -11.69
C VAL A 41 -1.48 -11.08 -12.51
N VAL A 42 -0.46 -11.88 -12.18
CA VAL A 42 0.77 -11.94 -12.99
C VAL A 42 0.44 -12.52 -14.37
N VAL A 43 0.73 -11.77 -15.43
CA VAL A 43 0.50 -12.21 -16.82
C VAL A 43 1.79 -12.51 -17.57
N GLU A 44 2.92 -11.96 -17.10
CA GLU A 44 4.25 -12.24 -17.66
C GLU A 44 5.30 -12.09 -16.55
N LYS A 45 6.36 -12.90 -16.59
CA LYS A 45 7.50 -12.78 -15.67
C LYS A 45 8.83 -12.76 -16.42
N GLY A 46 9.79 -12.00 -15.89
CA GLY A 46 11.15 -12.01 -16.42
C GLY A 46 11.86 -13.31 -16.09
N ALA A 47 12.90 -13.66 -16.85
CA ALA A 47 13.64 -14.91 -16.68
C ALA A 47 14.20 -15.14 -15.26
N ASN A 48 14.55 -14.05 -14.55
CA ASN A 48 15.13 -14.10 -13.21
C ASN A 48 14.08 -14.01 -12.09
N VAL A 49 12.79 -14.15 -12.40
CA VAL A 49 11.70 -14.13 -11.41
C VAL A 49 11.31 -15.56 -11.05
N GLU A 50 11.78 -16.02 -9.89
CA GLU A 50 11.56 -17.39 -9.41
C GLU A 50 10.44 -17.51 -8.38
N ASN A 51 10.14 -16.45 -7.64
CA ASN A 51 9.19 -16.47 -6.52
C ASN A 51 7.72 -16.30 -6.95
N PHE A 52 7.46 -16.09 -8.24
CA PHE A 52 6.15 -15.82 -8.80
C PHE A 52 5.97 -16.54 -10.13
N GLU A 53 4.74 -16.97 -10.39
CA GLU A 53 4.33 -17.63 -11.61
C GLU A 53 3.21 -16.85 -12.32
N VAL A 54 3.09 -17.05 -13.63
CA VAL A 54 1.94 -16.54 -14.38
C VAL A 54 0.65 -17.14 -13.81
N GLY A 55 -0.34 -16.30 -13.58
CA GLY A 55 -1.59 -16.67 -12.89
C GLY A 55 -1.58 -16.41 -11.38
N ASP A 56 -0.44 -16.12 -10.77
CA ASP A 56 -0.41 -15.74 -9.35
C ASP A 56 -1.22 -14.45 -9.11
N GLU A 57 -2.10 -14.49 -8.11
CA GLU A 57 -2.78 -13.30 -7.61
C GLU A 57 -1.85 -12.56 -6.66
N VAL A 58 -1.63 -11.27 -6.90
CA VAL A 58 -0.63 -10.45 -6.21
C VAL A 58 -1.19 -9.10 -5.79
N TYR A 59 -0.50 -8.46 -4.85
CA TYR A 59 -0.75 -7.08 -4.45
C TYR A 59 0.58 -6.39 -4.11
N ALA A 60 0.67 -5.09 -4.35
CA ALA A 60 1.89 -4.32 -4.19
C ALA A 60 1.61 -2.82 -3.98
N ARG A 61 2.59 -2.16 -3.36
CA ARG A 61 2.82 -0.72 -3.51
C ARG A 61 4.03 -0.56 -4.43
N VAL A 62 3.86 0.03 -5.62
CA VAL A 62 4.99 0.27 -6.52
C VAL A 62 5.90 1.40 -5.98
N PRO A 63 7.18 1.46 -6.41
CA PRO A 63 8.10 2.51 -6.02
C PRO A 63 7.60 3.91 -6.40
N GLN A 64 8.07 4.93 -5.68
CA GLN A 64 7.63 6.32 -5.86
C GLN A 64 7.92 6.84 -7.27
N GLU A 65 9.05 6.41 -7.82
CA GLU A 65 9.59 6.81 -9.12
C GLU A 65 8.88 6.09 -10.28
N GLN A 66 8.14 5.02 -9.99
CA GLN A 66 7.53 4.18 -11.01
C GLN A 66 6.10 4.60 -11.33
N MET A 67 5.26 4.74 -10.30
CA MET A 67 3.83 5.05 -10.43
C MET A 67 3.10 4.11 -11.41
N GLY A 68 1.92 4.53 -11.88
CA GLY A 68 1.23 3.91 -13.01
C GLY A 68 0.27 2.78 -12.70
N THR A 69 -0.18 2.62 -11.45
CA THR A 69 -1.12 1.53 -11.12
C THR A 69 -2.55 1.78 -11.60
N VAL A 70 -2.94 3.03 -11.89
CA VAL A 70 -4.22 3.35 -12.52
C VAL A 70 -4.11 3.11 -14.04
N ALA A 71 -4.01 1.84 -14.41
CA ALA A 71 -3.87 1.35 -15.78
C ALA A 71 -4.44 -0.08 -15.88
N GLU A 72 -4.52 -0.64 -17.09
CA GLU A 72 -4.92 -2.04 -17.30
C GLU A 72 -3.80 -3.02 -16.93
N TYR A 73 -2.54 -2.59 -17.08
CA TYR A 73 -1.35 -3.37 -16.77
C TYR A 73 -0.30 -2.48 -16.11
N VAL A 74 0.50 -3.07 -15.22
CA VAL A 74 1.64 -2.40 -14.59
C VAL A 74 2.82 -3.35 -14.48
N ALA A 75 4.01 -2.86 -14.83
CA ALA A 75 5.25 -3.58 -14.54
C ALA A 75 5.57 -3.45 -13.06
N VAL A 76 5.90 -4.55 -12.38
CA VAL A 76 6.24 -4.53 -10.95
C VAL A 76 7.56 -5.27 -10.73
N ASN A 77 8.41 -4.70 -9.88
CA ASN A 77 9.61 -5.37 -9.39
C ASN A 77 9.22 -6.50 -8.42
N ASN A 78 9.79 -7.70 -8.59
CA ASN A 78 9.46 -8.85 -7.75
C ASN A 78 9.85 -8.69 -6.27
N GLY A 79 10.70 -7.71 -5.94
CA GLY A 79 11.10 -7.39 -4.57
C GLY A 79 10.10 -6.54 -3.78
N VAL A 80 9.08 -5.95 -4.43
CA VAL A 80 8.08 -5.07 -3.78
C VAL A 80 6.65 -5.60 -3.88
N VAL A 81 6.50 -6.87 -4.26
CA VAL A 81 5.21 -7.54 -4.47
C VAL A 81 5.07 -8.73 -3.53
N ALA A 82 3.83 -8.99 -3.13
CA ALA A 82 3.48 -10.15 -2.35
C ALA A 82 2.29 -10.88 -2.98
N LYS A 83 2.19 -12.19 -2.72
CA LYS A 83 1.01 -12.97 -3.10
C LYS A 83 -0.21 -12.49 -2.31
N LYS A 84 -1.34 -12.32 -2.99
CA LYS A 84 -2.60 -11.97 -2.35
C LYS A 84 -3.05 -13.14 -1.48
N PRO A 85 -3.47 -12.92 -0.21
CA PRO A 85 -4.08 -13.99 0.58
C PRO A 85 -5.31 -14.56 -0.11
N VAL A 86 -5.46 -15.89 -0.10
CA VAL A 86 -6.54 -16.61 -0.80
C VAL A 86 -7.93 -16.16 -0.33
N ASN A 87 -8.06 -15.84 0.97
CA ASN A 87 -9.32 -15.39 1.58
C ASN A 87 -9.54 -13.86 1.51
N CYS A 88 -8.74 -13.13 0.72
CA CYS A 88 -8.84 -11.69 0.55
C CYS A 88 -9.32 -11.36 -0.87
N SER A 89 -10.27 -10.44 -1.02
CA SER A 89 -10.65 -9.93 -2.34
C SER A 89 -9.58 -9.00 -2.89
N PHE A 90 -9.59 -8.74 -4.20
CA PHE A 90 -8.67 -7.79 -4.82
C PHE A 90 -8.83 -6.38 -4.24
N GLU A 91 -10.05 -5.92 -3.99
CA GLU A 91 -10.33 -4.60 -3.40
C GLU A 91 -9.68 -4.45 -2.03
N LYS A 92 -9.85 -5.47 -1.18
CA LYS A 92 -9.24 -5.49 0.15
C LYS A 92 -7.72 -5.57 0.07
N ALA A 93 -7.18 -6.33 -0.88
CA ALA A 93 -5.75 -6.46 -1.07
C ALA A 93 -5.10 -5.17 -1.56
N ALA A 94 -5.71 -4.48 -2.53
CA ALA A 94 -5.22 -3.20 -3.05
C ALA A 94 -5.30 -2.06 -2.03
N GLY A 95 -6.24 -2.10 -1.09
CA GLY A 95 -6.36 -1.05 -0.06
C GLY A 95 -5.29 -1.07 1.04
N LEU A 96 -4.49 -2.14 1.11
CA LEU A 96 -3.51 -2.38 2.17
C LEU A 96 -2.07 -1.90 1.94
N PRO A 97 -1.47 -1.88 0.73
CA PRO A 97 -0.03 -1.75 0.59
C PRO A 97 0.52 -0.44 1.15
N LEU A 98 0.14 0.73 0.61
CA LEU A 98 0.63 2.00 1.14
C LEU A 98 0.21 2.19 2.60
N THR A 99 -1.08 2.03 2.87
CA THR A 99 -1.66 2.35 4.17
C THR A 99 -1.14 1.44 5.29
N GLY A 100 -1.01 0.15 5.03
CA GLY A 100 -0.48 -0.84 5.96
C GLY A 100 1.00 -0.62 6.23
N LEU A 101 1.81 -0.39 5.17
CA LEU A 101 3.24 -0.12 5.32
C LEU A 101 3.48 1.17 6.12
N THR A 102 2.77 2.26 5.80
CA THR A 102 2.88 3.53 6.55
C THR A 102 2.46 3.35 8.01
N ALA A 103 1.41 2.56 8.30
CA ALA A 103 0.99 2.28 9.66
C ALA A 103 2.07 1.54 10.46
N ILE A 104 2.65 0.48 9.89
CA ILE A 104 3.70 -0.32 10.56
C ILE A 104 4.93 0.54 10.80
N GLN A 105 5.44 1.21 9.76
CA GLN A 105 6.64 2.04 9.84
C GLN A 105 6.48 3.15 10.90
N ALA A 106 5.32 3.81 10.94
CA ALA A 106 5.06 4.84 11.94
C ALA A 106 5.08 4.29 13.37
N LEU A 107 4.45 3.13 13.61
CA LEU A 107 4.42 2.51 14.94
C LEU A 107 5.80 1.96 15.37
N GLU A 108 6.58 1.41 14.43
CA GLU A 108 7.92 0.90 14.70
C GLU A 108 8.91 2.03 14.98
N SER A 109 8.81 3.15 14.26
CA SER A 109 9.72 4.29 14.39
C SER A 109 9.73 4.93 15.78
N VAL A 110 8.64 4.80 16.53
CA VAL A 110 8.49 5.38 17.88
C VAL A 110 8.91 4.42 19.00
N GLY A 111 9.22 3.16 18.67
CA GLY A 111 9.74 2.18 19.65
C GLY A 111 8.75 1.82 20.77
N LEU A 112 7.49 1.56 20.42
CA LEU A 112 6.42 1.26 21.40
C LEU A 112 6.77 0.11 22.33
N LYS A 113 6.46 0.28 23.61
CA LYS A 113 6.56 -0.74 24.65
C LYS A 113 5.18 -1.25 25.05
N LYS A 114 5.18 -2.41 25.70
CA LYS A 114 3.98 -2.96 26.34
C LYS A 114 3.40 -1.92 27.30
N GLU A 115 2.07 -1.77 27.30
CA GLU A 115 1.31 -0.79 28.09
C GLU A 115 1.36 0.68 27.64
N ASP A 116 2.11 1.02 26.59
CA ASP A 116 2.08 2.38 26.05
C ASP A 116 0.66 2.77 25.60
N ARG A 117 0.39 4.08 25.59
CA ARG A 117 -0.88 4.64 25.09
C ARG A 117 -0.62 5.44 23.83
N VAL A 118 -1.26 5.00 22.75
CA VAL A 118 -1.16 5.67 21.44
C VAL A 118 -2.49 6.34 21.12
N LEU A 119 -2.45 7.64 20.84
CA LEU A 119 -3.55 8.40 20.29
C LEU A 119 -3.54 8.29 18.76
N ILE A 120 -4.66 7.87 18.17
CA ILE A 120 -4.85 7.79 16.73
C ILE A 120 -5.94 8.81 16.36
N HIS A 121 -5.54 9.98 15.83
CA HIS A 121 -6.50 10.93 15.23
C HIS A 121 -7.22 10.29 14.03
N ALA A 122 -8.42 10.73 13.63
CA ALA A 122 -9.12 10.25 12.41
C ALA A 122 -9.20 8.71 12.21
N GLY A 123 -9.37 7.92 13.28
CA GLY A 123 -9.25 6.46 13.27
C GLY A 123 -10.17 5.66 12.32
N SER A 124 -11.12 6.30 11.64
CA SER A 124 -12.05 5.69 10.70
C SER A 124 -11.51 5.48 9.28
N VAL A 125 -10.39 6.12 8.90
CA VAL A 125 -9.80 5.99 7.55
C VAL A 125 -8.83 4.80 7.47
N VAL A 126 -8.65 4.21 6.27
CA VAL A 126 -7.95 2.92 6.06
C VAL A 126 -6.56 2.87 6.70
N LEU A 127 -5.69 3.87 6.49
CA LEU A 127 -4.38 3.98 7.16
C LEU A 127 -4.46 3.81 8.67
N ARG A 128 -5.48 4.40 9.28
CA ARG A 128 -5.61 4.46 10.73
C ARG A 128 -6.39 3.27 11.27
N PHE A 129 -7.27 2.68 10.47
CA PHE A 129 -7.84 1.37 10.71
C PHE A 129 -6.78 0.25 10.68
N SER A 130 -5.80 0.35 9.77
CA SER A 130 -4.62 -0.53 9.75
C SER A 130 -3.80 -0.40 11.03
N MET A 131 -3.55 0.84 11.51
CA MET A 131 -2.90 1.07 12.82
C MET A 131 -3.69 0.43 13.99
N LEU A 132 -5.03 0.53 14.00
CA LEU A 132 -5.87 -0.09 15.04
C LEU A 132 -5.74 -1.61 15.06
N ARG A 133 -5.75 -2.27 13.90
CA ARG A 133 -5.60 -3.73 13.81
C ARG A 133 -4.21 -4.22 14.19
N LEU A 134 -3.16 -3.47 13.84
CA LEU A 134 -1.78 -3.80 14.24
C LEU A 134 -1.55 -3.61 15.73
N LYS A 135 -2.15 -2.57 16.33
CA LYS A 135 -2.14 -2.31 17.77
C LYS A 135 -2.79 -3.43 18.58
N ALA A 136 -3.89 -4.01 18.08
CA ALA A 136 -4.57 -5.14 18.74
C ALA A 136 -3.68 -6.40 18.85
N ARG A 137 -2.70 -6.56 17.95
CA ARG A 137 -1.67 -7.60 18.02
C ARG A 137 -0.54 -7.29 19.02
N LEU A 138 -0.33 -6.02 19.36
CA LEU A 138 0.80 -5.55 20.20
C LEU A 138 0.42 -5.29 21.69
N TYR A 139 -0.81 -5.56 22.13
CA TYR A 139 -1.28 -5.33 23.53
C TYR A 139 -1.07 -3.89 24.04
N ILE A 140 -1.42 -2.89 23.23
CA ILE A 140 -1.26 -1.46 23.57
C ILE A 140 -2.63 -0.86 23.89
N ARG A 141 -2.77 -0.09 24.98
CA ARG A 141 -4.08 0.47 25.43
C ARG A 141 -4.47 1.71 24.61
N LEU A 142 -5.74 1.82 24.21
CA LEU A 142 -6.30 3.07 23.67
C LEU A 142 -6.83 3.93 24.83
N PRO A 143 -6.65 5.27 24.79
CA PRO A 143 -7.39 6.13 25.71
C PRO A 143 -8.89 5.98 25.43
N ALA A 144 -9.69 5.89 26.49
CA ALA A 144 -11.15 5.89 26.37
C ALA A 144 -11.60 7.18 25.64
N PRO A 145 -12.60 7.11 24.74
CA PRO A 145 -13.18 8.32 24.19
C PRO A 145 -13.69 9.17 25.35
N LYS A 146 -13.32 10.46 25.37
CA LYS A 146 -13.96 11.41 26.29
C LYS A 146 -15.38 11.62 25.79
N MET A 147 -16.37 11.25 26.62
CA MET A 147 -17.77 11.66 26.48
C MET A 147 -17.89 13.17 26.69
#